data_AF-A0A968QT17-F1
#
_entry.id   AF-A0A968QT17-F1
#
_cell.length_a   1.000
_cell.length_b   1.000
_cell.length_c   1.000
_cell.angle_alpha   90.00
_cell.angle_beta   90.00
_cell.angle_gamma   90.00
#
_symmetry.space_group_name_H-M   'P 1'
#
loop_
_entity.id
_entity.type
_entity.pdbx_description
1 polymer ?
#
loop_
_entity_poly.entity_id
_entity_poly.type
_entity_poly.pdbx_seq_one_letter_code
_entity_poly.pdbx_strand_id
1 'polypeptide(L)'
;MFDKAKFLVRFVSESKEHVLKLRESLLTLEKHPEDDDTLNSVFRMAHTVKGASKMMKLTAISELSHKLEDVMDALRQGKIRHGKALSDVLFKGVAEIEKMLDIISAGNENPEIPTEICDCLEKIAKGEFIEESVSLPETPPVPEISVPIAQPSATGSSPPQSSSLTNQTFETIRLRADKLDELIKLMGEIVSGHSRSKQRLSDIRHIERLMRQHSDMMGDPGDKFKEEMLQTAKSLHIALKKLLS
;
A
#
# COMPACT_ATOMS: atom_id res chain seq x y z
N MET A 1 13.51 -19.34 -20.60
CA MET A 1 12.16 -19.84 -20.29
C MET A 1 11.68 -19.11 -19.04
N PHE A 2 10.51 -18.47 -19.09
CA PHE A 2 9.93 -17.73 -17.96
C PHE A 2 9.45 -18.73 -16.89
N ASP A 3 10.13 -18.79 -15.74
CA ASP A 3 9.79 -19.71 -14.66
C ASP A 3 8.71 -19.10 -13.75
N LYS A 4 7.46 -19.22 -14.20
CA LYS A 4 6.27 -18.68 -13.51
C LYS A 4 6.20 -19.17 -12.06
N ALA A 5 6.52 -20.45 -11.80
CA ALA A 5 6.44 -21.05 -10.47
C ALA A 5 7.42 -20.39 -9.49
N LYS A 6 8.67 -20.13 -9.92
CA LYS A 6 9.64 -19.41 -9.10
C LYS A 6 9.21 -17.98 -8.76
N PHE A 7 8.62 -17.26 -9.72
CA PHE A 7 8.07 -15.93 -9.48
C PHE A 7 6.88 -15.96 -8.53
N LEU A 8 6.01 -16.97 -8.65
CA LEU A 8 4.85 -17.14 -7.79
C LEU A 8 5.26 -17.40 -6.34
N VAL A 9 6.24 -18.28 -6.09
CA VAL A 9 6.78 -18.54 -4.74
C VAL A 9 7.32 -17.26 -4.11
N ARG A 10 8.07 -16.48 -4.89
CA ARG A 10 8.58 -15.19 -4.44
C ARG A 10 7.46 -14.19 -4.14
N PHE A 11 6.48 -14.10 -5.04
CA PHE A 11 5.31 -13.24 -4.88
C PHE A 11 4.54 -13.60 -3.60
N VAL A 12 4.29 -14.88 -3.33
CA VAL A 12 3.59 -15.34 -2.13
C VAL A 12 4.37 -14.94 -0.88
N SER A 13 5.68 -15.18 -0.86
CA SER A 13 6.54 -14.80 0.27
C SER A 13 6.55 -13.29 0.53
N GLU A 14 6.73 -12.47 -0.52
CA GLU A 14 6.74 -11.00 -0.40
C GLU A 14 5.35 -10.47 0.00
N SER A 15 4.28 -11.03 -0.58
CA SER A 15 2.90 -10.62 -0.27
C SER A 15 2.51 -10.95 1.17
N LYS A 16 2.93 -12.09 1.72
CA LYS A 16 2.70 -12.42 3.13
C LYS A 16 3.37 -11.43 4.08
N GLU A 17 4.58 -10.98 3.76
CA GLU A 17 5.26 -9.93 4.53
C GLU A 17 4.49 -8.59 4.47
N HIS A 18 3.99 -8.23 3.30
CA HIS A 18 3.16 -7.03 3.15
C HIS A 18 1.83 -7.14 3.93
N VAL A 19 1.15 -8.29 3.85
CA VAL A 19 -0.12 -8.55 4.56
C VAL A 19 0.08 -8.48 6.08
N LEU A 20 1.16 -9.05 6.61
CA LEU A 20 1.49 -8.97 8.03
C LEU A 20 1.62 -7.52 8.50
N LYS A 21 2.46 -6.73 7.81
CA LYS A 21 2.65 -5.31 8.14
C LYS A 21 1.35 -4.52 7.97
N LEU A 22 0.50 -4.89 7.01
CA LEU A 22 -0.76 -4.19 6.74
C LEU A 22 -1.73 -4.41 7.90
N ARG A 23 -1.79 -5.64 8.44
CA ARG A 23 -2.53 -5.96 9.65
C ARG A 23 -2.01 -5.19 10.88
N GLU A 24 -0.70 -5.07 11.05
CA GLU A 24 -0.10 -4.29 12.14
C GLU A 24 -0.46 -2.80 12.03
N SER A 25 -0.34 -2.22 10.82
CA SER A 25 -0.69 -0.82 10.58
C SER A 25 -2.18 -0.55 10.75
N LEU A 26 -3.06 -1.49 10.38
CA LEU A 26 -4.49 -1.39 10.65
C LEU A 26 -4.80 -1.37 12.16
N LEU A 27 -4.06 -2.14 12.98
CA LEU A 27 -4.22 -2.11 14.43
C LEU A 27 -3.78 -0.79 15.03
N THR A 28 -2.74 -0.17 14.47
CA THR A 28 -2.33 1.19 14.85
C THR A 28 -3.41 2.20 14.46
N LEU A 29 -3.94 2.10 13.24
CA LEU A 29 -4.99 3.00 12.73
C LEU A 29 -6.30 2.87 13.54
N GLU A 30 -6.63 1.68 14.01
CA GLU A 30 -7.80 1.46 14.88
C GLU A 30 -7.68 2.22 16.21
N LYS A 31 -6.45 2.34 16.74
CA LYS A 31 -6.17 3.06 18.00
C LYS A 31 -6.01 4.57 17.79
N HIS A 32 -5.49 4.95 16.63
CA HIS A 32 -5.15 6.33 16.26
C HIS A 32 -5.73 6.65 14.87
N PRO A 33 -7.06 6.85 14.77
CA PRO A 33 -7.74 7.02 13.47
C PRO A 33 -7.34 8.29 12.71
N GLU A 34 -6.81 9.29 13.41
CA GLU A 34 -6.27 10.54 12.86
C GLU A 34 -4.80 10.46 12.41
N ASP A 35 -4.14 9.31 12.52
CA ASP A 35 -2.76 9.13 12.07
C ASP A 35 -2.68 8.98 10.54
N ASP A 36 -2.55 10.12 9.86
CA ASP A 36 -2.41 10.23 8.40
C ASP A 36 -1.20 9.46 7.87
N ASP A 37 -0.09 9.37 8.62
CA ASP A 37 1.10 8.66 8.18
C ASP A 37 0.85 7.15 8.15
N THR A 38 0.20 6.62 9.19
CA THR A 38 -0.24 5.22 9.23
C THR A 38 -1.25 4.93 8.13
N LEU A 39 -2.25 5.80 7.92
CA LEU A 39 -3.24 5.66 6.84
C LEU A 39 -2.58 5.62 5.46
N ASN A 40 -1.63 6.53 5.19
CA ASN A 40 -0.88 6.57 3.94
C ASN A 40 0.00 5.32 3.75
N SER A 41 0.56 4.78 4.84
CA SER A 41 1.31 3.52 4.82
C SER A 41 0.42 2.35 4.39
N VAL A 42 -0.76 2.19 5.02
CA VAL A 42 -1.74 1.14 4.68
C VAL A 42 -2.16 1.25 3.21
N PHE A 43 -2.49 2.45 2.75
CA PHE A 43 -2.86 2.71 1.34
C PHE A 43 -1.77 2.23 0.36
N ARG A 44 -0.51 2.63 0.59
CA ARG A 44 0.61 2.25 -0.29
C ARG A 44 0.84 0.74 -0.32
N MET A 45 0.63 0.08 0.81
CA MET A 45 0.80 -1.36 0.92
C MET A 45 -0.31 -2.12 0.19
N ALA A 46 -1.57 -1.72 0.36
CA ALA A 46 -2.69 -2.25 -0.42
C ALA A 46 -2.46 -2.08 -1.93
N HIS A 47 -2.01 -0.90 -2.36
CA HIS A 47 -1.65 -0.62 -3.74
C HIS A 47 -0.51 -1.51 -4.27
N THR A 48 0.49 -1.79 -3.43
CA THR A 48 1.60 -2.68 -3.78
C THR A 48 1.11 -4.12 -3.98
N VAL A 49 0.29 -4.63 -3.07
CA VAL A 49 -0.30 -5.98 -3.19
C VAL A 49 -1.22 -6.08 -4.42
N LYS A 50 -2.02 -5.03 -4.71
CA LYS A 50 -2.82 -4.93 -5.94
C LYS A 50 -1.96 -5.01 -7.20
N GLY A 51 -0.88 -4.22 -7.26
CA GLY A 51 0.03 -4.19 -8.41
C GLY A 51 0.72 -5.53 -8.64
N ALA A 52 1.28 -6.11 -7.58
CA ALA A 52 1.97 -7.39 -7.64
C ALA A 52 1.03 -8.54 -8.05
N SER A 53 -0.17 -8.60 -7.48
CA SER A 53 -1.17 -9.63 -7.83
C SER A 53 -1.67 -9.49 -9.27
N LYS A 54 -1.86 -8.27 -9.77
CA LYS A 54 -2.22 -8.02 -11.17
C LYS A 54 -1.15 -8.50 -12.14
N MET A 55 0.13 -8.28 -11.84
CA MET A 55 1.24 -8.79 -12.64
C MET A 55 1.29 -10.32 -12.68
N MET A 56 0.90 -10.98 -11.59
CA MET A 56 0.81 -12.44 -11.50
C MET A 56 -0.51 -13.01 -12.06
N LYS A 57 -1.43 -12.16 -12.52
CA LYS A 57 -2.79 -12.51 -12.97
C LYS A 57 -3.65 -13.20 -11.89
N LEU A 58 -3.44 -12.83 -10.63
CA LEU A 58 -4.20 -13.33 -9.49
C LEU A 58 -5.40 -12.42 -9.23
N THR A 59 -6.48 -12.63 -9.99
CA THR A 59 -7.63 -11.74 -10.05
C THR A 59 -8.27 -11.51 -8.68
N ALA A 60 -8.49 -12.57 -7.89
CA ALA A 60 -9.18 -12.44 -6.59
C ALA A 60 -8.42 -11.57 -5.58
N ILE A 61 -7.09 -11.72 -5.50
CA ILE A 61 -6.25 -10.85 -4.66
C ILE A 61 -6.25 -9.43 -5.20
N SER A 62 -6.18 -9.25 -6.52
CA SER A 62 -6.16 -7.93 -7.14
C SER A 62 -7.45 -7.15 -6.87
N GLU A 63 -8.60 -7.80 -7.04
CA GLU A 63 -9.93 -7.22 -6.78
C GLU A 63 -10.10 -6.84 -5.30
N LEU A 64 -9.80 -7.76 -4.37
CA LEU A 64 -9.95 -7.45 -2.95
C LEU A 64 -8.98 -6.34 -2.49
N SER A 65 -7.74 -6.36 -2.96
CA SER A 65 -6.75 -5.31 -2.66
C SER A 65 -7.18 -3.95 -3.21
N HIS A 66 -7.85 -3.94 -4.36
CA HIS A 66 -8.44 -2.73 -4.92
C HIS A 66 -9.55 -2.17 -4.04
N LYS A 67 -10.46 -3.01 -3.53
CA LYS A 67 -11.53 -2.56 -2.60
C LYS A 67 -10.96 -2.01 -1.29
N LEU A 68 -9.89 -2.62 -0.76
CA LEU A 68 -9.16 -2.08 0.39
C LEU A 68 -8.56 -0.70 0.07
N GLU A 69 -7.95 -0.54 -1.11
CA GLU A 69 -7.39 0.73 -1.57
C GLU A 69 -8.46 1.83 -1.69
N ASP A 70 -9.64 1.51 -2.23
CA ASP A 70 -10.76 2.45 -2.36
C ASP A 70 -11.24 2.96 -0.99
N VAL A 71 -11.34 2.07 -0.01
CA VAL A 71 -11.71 2.44 1.37
C VAL A 71 -10.65 3.34 2.00
N MET A 72 -9.37 3.01 1.83
CA MET A 72 -8.27 3.85 2.33
C MET A 72 -8.26 5.22 1.66
N ASP A 73 -8.55 5.29 0.35
CA ASP A 73 -8.65 6.54 -0.38
C ASP A 73 -9.84 7.40 0.10
N ALA A 74 -10.99 6.78 0.37
CA ALA A 74 -12.16 7.45 0.94
C ALA A 74 -11.87 8.02 2.34
N LEU A 75 -11.12 7.30 3.19
CA LEU A 75 -10.64 7.80 4.48
C LEU A 75 -9.70 9.00 4.30
N ARG A 76 -8.73 8.92 3.39
CA ARG A 76 -7.75 10.00 3.11
C ARG A 76 -8.42 11.27 2.61
N GLN A 77 -9.51 11.13 1.86
CA GLN A 77 -10.30 12.26 1.35
C GLN A 77 -11.31 12.79 2.39
N GLY A 78 -11.39 12.19 3.58
CA GLY A 78 -12.36 12.55 4.61
C GLY A 78 -13.81 12.27 4.23
N LYS A 79 -14.05 11.42 3.22
CA LYS A 79 -15.41 11.05 2.76
C LYS A 79 -16.11 10.11 3.74
N ILE A 80 -15.32 9.30 4.45
CA ILE A 80 -15.77 8.40 5.50
C ILE A 80 -14.89 8.57 6.73
N ARG A 81 -15.40 8.20 7.91
CA ARG A 81 -14.63 8.21 9.16
C ARG A 81 -14.21 6.80 9.54
N HIS A 82 -13.03 6.70 10.16
CA HIS A 82 -12.59 5.44 10.74
C HIS A 82 -13.43 5.10 11.97
N GLY A 83 -13.75 3.82 12.13
CA GLY A 83 -14.60 3.33 13.22
C GLY A 83 -14.56 1.82 13.32
N LYS A 84 -15.08 1.27 14.43
CA LYS A 84 -14.96 -0.17 14.74
C LYS A 84 -15.52 -1.07 13.64
N ALA A 85 -16.71 -0.76 13.12
CA ALA A 85 -17.33 -1.54 12.04
C ALA A 85 -16.46 -1.57 10.78
N LEU A 86 -15.78 -0.47 10.47
CA LEU A 86 -14.85 -0.38 9.37
C LEU A 86 -13.60 -1.26 9.62
N SER A 87 -13.00 -1.16 10.80
CA SER A 87 -11.86 -1.98 11.19
C SER A 87 -12.17 -3.48 11.08
N ASP A 88 -13.34 -3.91 11.56
CA ASP A 88 -13.78 -5.30 11.49
C ASP A 88 -13.83 -5.81 10.04
N VAL A 89 -14.32 -5.01 9.09
CA VAL A 89 -14.38 -5.37 7.67
C VAL A 89 -13.00 -5.33 7.01
N LEU A 90 -12.16 -4.34 7.36
CA LEU A 90 -10.78 -4.26 6.87
C LEU A 90 -9.97 -5.49 7.30
N PHE A 91 -10.01 -5.86 8.59
CA PHE A 91 -9.32 -7.05 9.08
C PHE A 91 -9.80 -8.34 8.41
N LYS A 92 -11.11 -8.47 8.15
CA LYS A 92 -11.65 -9.61 7.38
C LYS A 92 -11.10 -9.63 5.95
N GLY A 93 -11.03 -8.49 5.27
CA GLY A 93 -10.44 -8.39 3.94
C GLY A 93 -8.97 -8.82 3.92
N VAL A 94 -8.19 -8.36 4.90
CA VAL A 94 -6.76 -8.72 5.00
C VAL A 94 -6.56 -10.21 5.28
N ALA A 95 -7.38 -10.79 6.17
CA ALA A 95 -7.37 -12.22 6.45
C ALA A 95 -7.73 -13.06 5.21
N GLU A 96 -8.66 -12.58 4.38
CA GLU A 96 -9.02 -13.29 3.16
C GLU A 96 -7.90 -13.21 2.10
N ILE A 97 -7.15 -12.10 2.01
CA ILE A 97 -5.92 -12.05 1.21
C ILE A 97 -4.92 -13.10 1.70
N GLU A 98 -4.70 -13.21 3.00
CA GLU A 98 -3.79 -14.21 3.58
C GLU A 98 -4.20 -15.64 3.21
N LYS A 99 -5.50 -15.96 3.36
CA LYS A 99 -6.07 -17.26 2.98
C LYS A 99 -5.91 -17.55 1.48
N MET A 100 -6.13 -16.55 0.61
CA MET A 100 -5.89 -16.71 -0.82
C MET A 100 -4.41 -16.98 -1.14
N LEU A 101 -3.48 -16.33 -0.44
CA LEU A 101 -2.04 -16.60 -0.58
C LEU A 101 -1.67 -18.02 -0.14
N ASP A 102 -2.33 -18.56 0.89
CA ASP A 102 -2.15 -19.95 1.32
C ASP A 102 -2.66 -20.95 0.27
N ILE A 103 -3.83 -20.68 -0.33
CA ILE A 103 -4.40 -21.49 -1.42
C ILE A 103 -3.44 -21.53 -2.62
N ILE A 104 -2.88 -20.38 -2.99
CA ILE A 104 -1.87 -20.27 -4.05
C ILE A 104 -0.60 -21.02 -3.70
N SER A 105 -0.14 -20.91 -2.45
CA SER A 105 1.03 -21.66 -1.96
C SER A 105 0.82 -23.18 -1.99
N ALA A 106 -0.43 -23.64 -1.86
CA ALA A 106 -0.80 -25.05 -1.95
C ALA A 106 -0.96 -25.54 -3.41
N GLY A 107 -0.76 -24.65 -4.40
CA GLY A 107 -0.77 -24.98 -5.83
C GLY A 107 -2.06 -24.62 -6.57
N ASN A 108 -3.04 -24.01 -5.90
CA ASN A 108 -4.24 -23.50 -6.57
C ASN A 108 -4.09 -22.01 -6.87
N GLU A 109 -3.73 -21.69 -8.12
CA GLU A 109 -3.51 -20.32 -8.58
C GLU A 109 -4.79 -19.51 -8.84
N ASN A 110 -5.97 -20.09 -8.65
CA ASN A 110 -7.25 -19.42 -8.92
C ASN A 110 -8.19 -19.49 -7.70
N PRO A 111 -7.84 -18.81 -6.59
CA PRO A 111 -8.75 -18.68 -5.46
C PRO A 111 -10.02 -17.93 -5.87
N GLU A 112 -11.13 -18.26 -5.20
CA GLU A 112 -12.41 -17.59 -5.41
C GLU A 112 -12.38 -16.15 -4.90
N ILE A 113 -13.14 -15.27 -5.56
CA ILE A 113 -13.29 -13.89 -5.14
C ILE A 113 -14.25 -13.86 -3.94
N PRO A 114 -13.87 -13.28 -2.81
CA PRO A 114 -14.75 -13.14 -1.65
C PRO A 114 -15.75 -12.01 -1.86
N THR A 115 -16.75 -12.25 -2.70
CA THR A 115 -17.74 -11.25 -3.16
C THR A 115 -18.42 -10.53 -2.00
N GLU A 116 -18.80 -11.24 -0.94
CA GLU A 116 -19.45 -10.63 0.23
C GLU A 116 -18.59 -9.53 0.87
N ILE A 117 -17.28 -9.77 1.02
CA ILE A 117 -16.35 -8.81 1.61
C ILE A 117 -16.08 -7.66 0.63
N CYS A 118 -15.90 -7.96 -0.65
CA CYS A 118 -15.73 -6.95 -1.70
C CYS A 118 -16.92 -5.98 -1.74
N ASP A 119 -18.15 -6.50 -1.70
CA ASP A 119 -19.37 -5.70 -1.71
C ASP A 119 -19.50 -4.85 -0.45
N CYS A 120 -19.13 -5.39 0.72
CA CYS A 120 -19.12 -4.63 1.96
C CYS A 120 -18.13 -3.45 1.89
N LEU A 121 -16.89 -3.71 1.46
CA LEU A 121 -15.86 -2.68 1.31
C LEU A 121 -16.27 -1.62 0.29
N GLU A 122 -16.90 -2.02 -0.82
CA GLU A 122 -17.39 -1.07 -1.84
C GLU A 122 -18.48 -0.15 -1.29
N LYS A 123 -19.47 -0.70 -0.57
CA LYS A 123 -20.53 0.11 0.07
C LYS A 123 -19.96 1.08 1.08
N ILE A 124 -18.99 0.64 1.88
CA ILE A 124 -18.27 1.50 2.82
C ILE A 124 -17.55 2.63 2.08
N ALA A 125 -16.78 2.33 1.03
CA ALA A 125 -16.03 3.34 0.28
C ALA A 125 -16.92 4.44 -0.32
N LYS A 126 -18.16 4.08 -0.70
CA LYS A 126 -19.18 5.02 -1.20
C LYS A 126 -19.89 5.82 -0.10
N GLY A 127 -19.63 5.52 1.18
CA GLY A 127 -20.33 6.14 2.31
C GLY A 127 -21.75 5.63 2.51
N GLU A 128 -22.10 4.48 1.90
CA GLU A 128 -23.43 3.86 2.01
C GLU A 128 -23.60 3.00 3.26
N PHE A 129 -22.62 3.02 4.17
CA PHE A 129 -22.74 2.31 5.43
C PHE A 129 -23.72 3.03 6.36
N ILE A 130 -24.90 2.44 6.49
CA ILE A 130 -25.93 2.83 7.45
C ILE A 130 -25.37 2.50 8.83
N GLU A 131 -25.02 3.51 9.61
CA GLU A 131 -24.84 3.32 11.05
C GLU A 131 -26.18 2.88 11.66
N GLU A 132 -26.24 1.64 12.12
CA GLU A 132 -27.15 1.26 13.19
C GLU A 132 -26.65 1.97 14.46
N SER A 133 -27.24 3.13 14.71
CA SER A 133 -27.37 3.84 15.98
C SER A 133 -26.11 3.99 16.85
N VAL A 134 -25.40 5.11 16.70
CA VAL A 134 -24.99 5.90 17.87
C VAL A 134 -25.47 7.33 17.68
N SER A 135 -26.64 7.60 18.24
CA SER A 135 -27.16 8.94 18.50
C SER A 135 -26.10 9.78 19.21
N LEU A 136 -25.47 10.69 18.49
CA LEU A 136 -24.90 11.90 19.08
C LEU A 136 -26.06 12.68 19.73
N PRO A 137 -25.96 13.09 21.01
CA PRO A 137 -26.97 13.95 21.61
C PRO A 137 -26.99 15.29 20.86
N GLU A 138 -28.08 15.47 20.12
CA GLU A 138 -28.52 16.73 19.54
C GLU A 138 -28.76 17.72 20.68
N THR A 139 -27.86 18.69 20.83
CA THR A 139 -28.12 19.87 21.66
C THR A 139 -28.94 20.90 20.87
N PRO A 140 -29.87 21.61 21.53
CA PRO A 140 -31.07 22.18 20.90
C PRO A 140 -30.81 23.45 20.09
N PRO A 141 -31.71 23.81 19.15
CA PRO A 141 -31.63 25.03 18.38
C PRO A 141 -32.07 26.23 19.24
N VAL A 142 -31.34 27.35 19.12
CA VAL A 142 -31.74 28.67 19.65
C VAL A 142 -31.57 29.68 18.49
N PRO A 143 -32.34 30.78 18.44
CA PRO A 143 -33.44 30.94 17.50
C PRO A 143 -33.15 31.99 16.41
N GLU A 144 -33.94 31.84 15.36
CA GLU A 144 -34.12 32.69 14.20
C GLU A 144 -34.39 34.17 14.57
N ILE A 145 -33.58 35.10 14.04
CA ILE A 145 -33.87 36.54 14.04
C ILE A 145 -34.38 36.90 12.64
N SER A 146 -35.68 37.13 12.54
CA SER A 146 -36.34 37.74 11.39
C SER A 146 -36.12 39.25 11.38
N VAL A 147 -35.93 39.86 10.20
CA VAL A 147 -36.80 40.92 9.64
C VAL A 147 -36.39 41.28 8.19
N PRO A 148 -37.33 41.78 7.36
CA PRO A 148 -37.40 41.51 5.92
C PRO A 148 -37.13 42.75 5.05
N ILE A 149 -36.66 42.57 3.80
CA ILE A 149 -36.83 43.59 2.75
C ILE A 149 -37.12 42.93 1.38
N ALA A 150 -38.41 43.06 1.00
CA ALA A 150 -38.98 43.34 -0.33
C ALA A 150 -38.31 42.81 -1.63
N GLN A 151 -39.01 41.89 -2.29
CA GLN A 151 -39.20 41.81 -3.76
C GLN A 151 -40.06 43.01 -4.25
N PRO A 152 -40.09 43.45 -5.54
CA PRO A 152 -40.37 42.55 -6.70
C PRO A 152 -39.80 42.96 -8.08
N SER A 153 -39.79 41.99 -9.02
CA SER A 153 -40.16 42.10 -10.46
C SER A 153 -39.58 40.87 -11.19
N ALA A 154 -40.35 39.83 -11.52
CA ALA A 154 -41.40 39.69 -12.55
C ALA A 154 -40.86 39.33 -13.96
N THR A 155 -41.22 38.10 -14.35
CA THR A 155 -41.61 37.63 -15.70
C THR A 155 -40.53 37.04 -16.62
N GLY A 156 -40.74 35.76 -17.02
CA GLY A 156 -40.54 35.35 -18.41
C GLY A 156 -39.86 34.00 -18.70
N SER A 157 -40.66 32.94 -18.72
CA SER A 157 -40.61 31.80 -19.67
C SER A 157 -39.54 30.68 -19.56
N SER A 158 -39.99 29.44 -19.74
CA SER A 158 -39.23 28.19 -19.95
C SER A 158 -39.81 27.45 -21.19
N PRO A 159 -39.37 26.23 -21.59
CA PRO A 159 -38.12 25.74 -22.24
C PRO A 159 -38.49 24.96 -23.57
N PRO A 160 -37.84 23.88 -24.11
CA PRO A 160 -36.53 23.21 -23.92
C PRO A 160 -35.78 22.73 -25.22
N GLN A 161 -34.62 22.05 -25.01
CA GLN A 161 -33.96 20.98 -25.80
C GLN A 161 -32.69 21.30 -26.63
N SER A 162 -31.55 20.76 -26.19
CA SER A 162 -30.98 19.53 -26.78
C SER A 162 -29.93 18.88 -25.87
N SER A 163 -30.22 17.63 -25.51
CA SER A 163 -29.35 16.48 -25.20
C SER A 163 -27.85 16.67 -24.88
N SER A 164 -27.53 16.17 -23.69
CA SER A 164 -26.25 15.73 -23.14
C SER A 164 -25.35 14.87 -24.03
N LEU A 165 -24.04 15.14 -23.98
CA LEU A 165 -22.99 14.12 -24.03
C LEU A 165 -22.06 14.32 -22.84
N THR A 166 -22.04 13.32 -21.98
CA THR A 166 -21.17 13.16 -20.82
C THR A 166 -19.72 13.02 -21.28
N ASN A 167 -18.88 14.02 -21.00
CA ASN A 167 -17.43 13.82 -20.99
C ASN A 167 -16.97 13.80 -19.53
N GLN A 168 -16.67 12.60 -19.02
CA GLN A 168 -15.82 12.46 -17.85
C GLN A 168 -14.46 13.08 -18.20
N THR A 169 -14.21 14.26 -17.66
CA THR A 169 -12.89 14.89 -17.75
C THR A 169 -11.95 14.13 -16.82
N PHE A 170 -11.16 13.21 -17.37
CA PHE A 170 -9.95 12.75 -16.70
C PHE A 170 -9.00 13.94 -16.61
N GLU A 171 -8.63 14.31 -15.39
CA GLU A 171 -7.64 15.35 -15.13
C GLU A 171 -6.28 14.89 -15.68
N THR A 172 -6.01 15.24 -16.95
CA THR A 172 -4.84 14.77 -17.69
C THR A 172 -3.76 15.82 -17.61
N ILE A 173 -2.73 15.56 -16.81
CA ILE A 173 -1.55 16.43 -16.74
C ILE A 173 -0.73 16.24 -18.02
N ARG A 174 -0.66 17.30 -18.84
CA ARG A 174 0.19 17.31 -20.05
C ARG A 174 1.64 17.56 -19.65
N LEU A 175 2.44 16.51 -19.69
CA LEU A 175 3.89 16.58 -19.51
C LEU A 175 4.55 16.74 -20.88
N ARG A 176 5.64 17.52 -20.93
CA ARG A 176 6.47 17.60 -22.13
C ARG A 176 7.29 16.30 -22.25
N ALA A 177 7.49 15.82 -23.47
CA ALA A 177 8.13 14.53 -23.73
C ALA A 177 9.57 14.46 -23.16
N ASP A 178 10.31 15.57 -23.18
CA ASP A 178 11.66 15.69 -22.63
C ASP A 178 11.72 15.39 -21.11
N LYS A 179 10.69 15.79 -20.37
CA LYS A 179 10.60 15.52 -18.92
C LYS A 179 10.30 14.05 -18.62
N LEU A 180 9.54 13.40 -19.50
CA LEU A 180 9.25 11.97 -19.38
C LEU A 180 10.52 11.15 -19.68
N ASP A 181 11.32 11.54 -20.67
CA ASP A 181 12.59 10.89 -20.99
C ASP A 181 13.61 11.01 -19.84
N GLU A 182 13.69 12.20 -19.22
CA GLU A 182 14.50 12.39 -17.99
C GLU A 182 14.04 11.48 -16.85
N LEU A 183 12.72 11.36 -16.64
CA LEU A 183 12.16 10.49 -15.60
C LEU A 183 12.43 9.01 -15.86
N ILE A 184 12.31 8.56 -17.11
CA ILE A 184 12.63 7.20 -17.53
C ILE A 184 14.12 6.90 -17.29
N LYS A 185 14.99 7.85 -17.63
CA LYS A 185 16.43 7.73 -17.37
C LYS A 185 16.74 7.62 -15.88
N LEU A 186 16.17 8.50 -15.06
CA LEU A 186 16.32 8.47 -13.59
C LEU A 186 15.81 7.16 -12.99
N MET A 187 14.66 6.67 -13.43
CA MET A 187 14.15 5.36 -12.99
C MET A 187 15.08 4.23 -13.40
N GLY A 188 15.66 4.27 -14.61
CA GLY A 188 16.65 3.31 -15.06
C GLY A 188 17.90 3.28 -14.18
N GLU A 189 18.39 4.46 -13.79
CA GLU A 189 19.54 4.61 -12.88
C GLU A 189 19.22 4.07 -11.48
N ILE A 190 18.03 4.36 -10.94
CA ILE A 190 17.59 3.88 -9.62
C ILE A 190 17.43 2.36 -9.60
N VAL A 191 16.75 1.78 -10.60
CA VAL A 191 16.54 0.32 -10.70
C VAL A 191 17.88 -0.40 -10.85
N SER A 192 18.77 0.13 -11.68
CA SER A 192 20.11 -0.41 -11.88
C SER A 192 20.96 -0.31 -10.61
N GLY A 193 20.88 0.82 -9.89
CA GLY A 193 21.53 1.03 -8.60
C GLY A 193 21.04 0.04 -7.54
N HIS A 194 19.72 -0.14 -7.45
CA HIS A 194 19.09 -1.06 -6.50
C HIS A 194 19.48 -2.53 -6.78
N SER A 195 19.51 -2.93 -8.06
CA SER A 195 19.98 -4.25 -8.48
C SER A 195 21.43 -4.51 -8.08
N ARG A 196 22.32 -3.54 -8.34
CA ARG A 196 23.74 -3.61 -7.96
C ARG A 196 23.93 -3.67 -6.44
N SER A 197 23.14 -2.92 -5.67
CA SER A 197 23.15 -2.98 -4.20
C SER A 197 22.68 -4.33 -3.65
N LYS A 198 21.62 -4.91 -4.23
CA LYS A 198 21.16 -6.27 -3.88
C LYS A 198 22.23 -7.32 -4.19
N GLN A 199 22.93 -7.21 -5.32
CA GLN A 199 24.03 -8.11 -5.66
C GLN A 199 25.17 -8.01 -4.62
N ARG A 200 25.60 -6.78 -4.27
CA ARG A 200 26.63 -6.57 -3.23
C ARG A 200 26.25 -7.17 -1.89
N LEU A 201 24.99 -7.02 -1.46
CA LEU A 201 24.49 -7.64 -0.22
C LEU A 201 24.51 -9.17 -0.28
N SER A 202 24.20 -9.74 -1.44
CA SER A 202 24.30 -11.19 -1.66
C SER A 202 25.74 -11.67 -1.58
N ASP A 203 26.67 -10.94 -2.21
CA ASP A 203 28.10 -11.27 -2.21
C ASP A 203 28.69 -11.18 -0.79
N ILE A 204 28.34 -10.14 -0.02
CA ILE A 204 28.76 -9.99 1.37
C ILE A 204 28.26 -11.17 2.23
N ARG A 205 26.98 -11.55 2.10
CA ARG A 205 26.43 -12.72 2.81
C ARG A 205 27.04 -14.05 2.35
N HIS A 206 27.50 -14.12 1.11
CA HIS A 206 28.23 -15.29 0.63
C HIS A 206 29.62 -15.37 1.25
N ILE A 207 30.36 -14.25 1.27
CA ILE A 207 31.66 -14.13 1.92
C ILE A 207 31.54 -14.43 3.42
N GLU A 208 30.53 -13.89 4.12
CA GLU A 208 30.32 -14.15 5.55
C GLU A 208 30.14 -15.66 5.82
N ARG A 209 29.38 -16.36 4.97
CA ARG A 209 29.20 -17.81 5.10
C ARG A 209 30.51 -18.57 4.85
N LEU A 210 31.28 -18.18 3.84
CA LEU A 210 32.60 -18.77 3.58
C LEU A 210 33.57 -18.52 4.74
N MET A 211 33.56 -17.33 5.33
CA MET A 211 34.39 -16.99 6.48
C MET A 211 33.99 -17.78 7.73
N ARG A 212 32.69 -17.96 7.99
CA ARG A 212 32.21 -18.82 9.08
C ARG A 212 32.62 -20.28 8.88
N GLN A 213 32.41 -20.83 7.68
CA GLN A 213 32.83 -22.20 7.36
C GLN A 213 34.34 -22.40 7.49
N HIS A 214 35.14 -21.42 7.07
CA HIS A 214 36.59 -21.48 7.23
C HIS A 214 37.03 -21.34 8.69
N SER A 215 36.34 -20.50 9.48
CA SER A 215 36.55 -20.36 10.93
C SER A 215 36.21 -21.65 11.69
N ASP A 216 35.16 -22.36 11.29
CA ASP A 216 34.76 -23.63 11.90
C ASP A 216 35.73 -24.76 11.53
N MET A 217 36.34 -24.71 10.33
CA MET A 217 37.28 -25.71 9.83
C MET A 217 38.73 -25.53 10.35
N MET A 218 39.11 -24.31 10.77
CA MET A 218 40.43 -23.99 11.32
C MET A 218 40.54 -24.18 12.84
N GLY A 219 39.45 -24.49 13.56
CA GLY A 219 39.41 -24.40 15.01
C GLY A 219 39.53 -22.96 15.51
N ASP A 220 39.45 -22.73 16.83
CA ASP A 220 39.45 -21.37 17.41
C ASP A 220 40.60 -20.54 16.83
N PRO A 221 40.32 -19.52 16.01
CA PRO A 221 41.36 -18.67 15.47
C PRO A 221 41.94 -17.94 16.67
N GLY A 222 43.13 -18.34 17.10
CA GLY A 222 43.79 -17.77 18.27
C GLY A 222 43.77 -16.24 18.20
N ASP A 223 43.76 -15.58 19.35
CA ASP A 223 43.39 -14.17 19.54
C ASP A 223 43.97 -13.18 18.51
N LYS A 224 45.16 -13.45 17.97
CA LYS A 224 45.79 -12.68 16.89
C LYS A 224 44.96 -12.59 15.61
N PHE A 225 44.31 -13.68 15.16
CA PHE A 225 43.50 -13.65 13.94
C PHE A 225 42.21 -12.86 14.13
N LYS A 226 41.58 -12.99 15.31
CA LYS A 226 40.40 -12.18 15.69
C LYS A 226 40.75 -10.70 15.74
N GLU A 227 41.94 -10.37 16.25
CA GLU A 227 42.42 -8.99 16.34
C GLU A 227 42.72 -8.39 14.95
N GLU A 228 43.37 -9.13 14.04
CA GLU A 228 43.57 -8.70 12.65
C GLU A 228 42.26 -8.52 11.88
N MET A 229 41.30 -9.42 12.06
CA MET A 229 39.98 -9.30 11.43
C MET A 229 39.21 -8.09 11.95
N LEU A 230 39.27 -7.82 13.26
CA LEU A 230 38.65 -6.66 13.87
C LEU A 230 39.29 -5.35 13.38
N GLN A 231 40.61 -5.32 13.21
CA GLN A 231 41.31 -4.16 12.64
C GLN A 231 40.95 -3.92 11.18
N THR A 232 40.80 -5.00 10.41
CA THR A 232 40.38 -4.93 9.01
C THR A 232 38.94 -4.39 8.89
N ALA A 233 38.02 -4.89 9.72
CA ALA A 233 36.64 -4.42 9.76
C ALA A 233 36.53 -2.95 10.19
N LYS A 234 37.30 -2.51 11.19
CA LYS A 234 37.38 -1.10 11.61
C LYS A 234 37.91 -0.21 10.48
N SER A 235 38.96 -0.65 9.79
CA SER A 235 39.54 0.10 8.66
C SER A 235 38.55 0.24 7.50
N LEU A 236 37.81 -0.83 7.19
CA LEU A 236 36.78 -0.82 6.16
C LEU A 236 35.59 0.09 6.53
N HIS A 237 35.17 0.09 7.80
CA HIS A 237 34.12 0.98 8.30
C HIS A 237 34.52 2.45 8.19
N ILE A 238 35.77 2.79 8.53
CA ILE A 238 36.32 4.15 8.38
C ILE A 238 36.38 4.57 6.90
N ALA A 239 36.82 3.67 6.02
CA ALA A 239 36.87 3.95 4.58
C ALA A 239 35.48 4.17 3.98
N LEU A 240 34.48 3.36 4.37
CA LEU A 240 33.08 3.54 3.98
C LEU A 240 32.51 4.86 4.48
N LYS A 241 32.81 5.25 5.72
CA LYS A 241 32.37 6.53 6.30
C LYS A 241 32.93 7.74 5.54
N LYS A 242 34.18 7.66 5.06
CA LYS A 242 34.81 8.70 4.22
C LYS A 242 34.25 8.78 2.79
N LEU A 243 33.72 7.68 2.26
CA LEU A 243 33.11 7.64 0.93
C LEU A 243 31.65 8.14 0.92
N LEU A 244 31.00 8.17 2.07
CA LEU A 244 29.60 8.60 2.26
C LEU A 244 29.47 10.02 2.84
N SER A 245 30.60 10.68 3.13
CA SER A 245 30.72 12.09 3.53
C SER A 245 31.23 12.92 2.38
#